data_AF-A0A2I0IVS5-F1
#
_entry.id   AF-A0A2I0IVS5-F1
#
_cell.length_a   1.000
_cell.length_b   1.000
_cell.length_c   1.000
_cell.angle_alpha   90.00
_cell.angle_beta   90.00
_cell.angle_gamma   90.00
#
_symmetry.space_group_name_H-M   'P 1'
#
loop_
_entity.id
_entity.type
_entity.pdbx_description
1 polymer ?
#
loop_
_entity_poly.entity_id
_entity_poly.type
_entity_poly.pdbx_seq_one_letter_code
_entity_poly.pdbx_strand_id
1 'polypeptide(L)'
;MAFPTSSSSSNPSPRCYADDKISSRSSSSSFSIIPIFVWFLLVSSSAVHPAYATETAGFRAENQTFRPGEELQKLKYIRARLSKINKPPVKTIQSPDGDVIDCVLLHQQPAFDHPQLKGKKPLDPPERPKGHSHHRMITENFQLWSASGESCPEGTIPIRRTTEQDMLRASSVRKFGRKVARHVRRDTSSNGHEHAVGYVSGDQYYGAKASINVWAPRVSNQYEFSLSQMWVISGSFGDDLNTIEAGWQTDAYQTTGCYNLLCSGFVQTNSRIAIGAAISPTSSYNGGQFDISILVWK
;
A
#
# COMPACT_ATOMS: atom_id res chain seq x y z
N MET A 1 -10.50 38.62 14.95
CA MET A 1 -11.96 38.79 15.04
C MET A 1 -12.42 37.94 16.22
N ALA A 2 -13.14 38.55 17.17
CA ALA A 2 -13.14 38.14 18.58
C ALA A 2 -14.47 37.52 19.07
N PHE A 3 -14.34 36.70 20.14
CA PHE A 3 -15.32 36.24 21.15
C PHE A 3 -16.37 35.15 20.81
N PRO A 4 -16.95 34.43 21.81
CA PRO A 4 -16.69 34.44 23.26
C PRO A 4 -16.51 33.06 23.96
N THR A 5 -16.02 33.17 25.19
CA THR A 5 -16.03 32.20 26.30
C THR A 5 -17.42 31.97 26.90
N SER A 6 -17.71 30.75 27.39
CA SER A 6 -18.67 30.51 28.47
C SER A 6 -18.25 29.33 29.36
N SER A 7 -18.71 29.40 30.60
CA SER A 7 -18.19 28.81 31.83
C SER A 7 -18.74 27.41 32.18
N SER A 8 -17.98 26.76 33.07
CA SER A 8 -18.19 25.50 33.79
C SER A 8 -19.57 25.27 34.44
N SER A 9 -20.02 24.00 34.43
CA SER A 9 -20.61 23.36 35.63
C SER A 9 -20.43 21.83 35.57
N SER A 10 -20.28 21.24 36.75
CA SER A 10 -19.82 19.90 37.06
C SER A 10 -20.93 18.95 37.56
N ASN A 11 -20.68 17.64 37.42
CA ASN A 11 -21.24 16.47 38.11
C ASN A 11 -22.50 15.78 37.52
N PRO A 12 -22.77 14.50 37.85
CA PRO A 12 -21.87 13.33 37.82
C PRO A 12 -22.54 12.08 37.16
N SER A 13 -21.76 11.00 37.04
CA SER A 13 -22.11 9.67 36.49
C SER A 13 -23.32 8.97 37.16
N PRO A 14 -24.02 8.06 36.45
CA PRO A 14 -24.78 6.99 37.09
C PRO A 14 -24.04 5.65 37.00
N ARG A 15 -23.95 5.00 38.16
CA ARG A 15 -23.51 3.62 38.39
C ARG A 15 -24.55 2.61 37.90
N CYS A 16 -24.06 1.44 37.53
CA CYS A 16 -24.81 0.21 37.26
C CYS A 16 -25.68 -0.23 38.45
N TYR A 17 -26.87 -0.74 38.14
CA TYR A 17 -27.61 -1.68 38.99
C TYR A 17 -28.08 -2.84 38.11
N ALA A 18 -27.72 -4.05 38.54
CA ALA A 18 -28.36 -5.30 38.14
C ALA A 18 -29.59 -5.51 39.02
N ASP A 19 -30.66 -6.07 38.46
CA ASP A 19 -31.67 -6.79 39.22
C ASP A 19 -32.55 -7.65 38.33
N ASP A 20 -33.22 -8.58 39.01
CA ASP A 20 -33.43 -9.97 38.68
C ASP A 20 -34.61 -10.35 37.78
N LYS A 21 -34.53 -11.61 37.34
CA LYS A 21 -35.53 -12.45 36.69
C LYS A 21 -36.95 -12.29 37.23
N ILE A 22 -37.93 -12.18 36.32
CA ILE A 22 -39.28 -12.70 36.53
C ILE A 22 -39.63 -13.67 35.39
N SER A 23 -40.00 -14.88 35.81
CA SER A 23 -40.49 -16.00 35.01
C SER A 23 -41.99 -15.85 34.75
N SER A 24 -42.42 -15.96 33.50
CA SER A 24 -43.78 -16.35 33.16
C SER A 24 -43.79 -17.36 32.02
N ARG A 25 -44.25 -18.58 32.32
CA ARG A 25 -44.56 -19.64 31.36
C ARG A 25 -45.73 -19.21 30.46
N SER A 26 -45.61 -19.45 29.15
CA SER A 26 -46.73 -19.59 28.23
C SER A 26 -46.44 -20.70 27.23
N SER A 27 -47.44 -21.53 26.98
CA SER A 27 -47.40 -22.81 26.26
C SER A 27 -47.60 -22.67 24.75
N SER A 28 -46.78 -23.40 24.00
CA SER A 28 -46.99 -24.05 22.69
C SER A 28 -48.00 -23.51 21.68
N SER A 29 -47.54 -23.24 20.45
CA SER A 29 -47.91 -24.04 19.26
C SER A 29 -47.01 -23.67 18.07
N SER A 30 -46.42 -24.67 17.42
CA SER A 30 -45.58 -24.53 16.24
C SER A 30 -46.42 -24.56 14.97
N PHE A 31 -46.48 -23.47 14.22
CA PHE A 31 -47.07 -23.44 12.88
C PHE A 31 -45.95 -23.44 11.82
N SER A 32 -45.99 -24.44 10.93
CA SER A 32 -45.04 -24.63 9.84
C SER A 32 -45.32 -23.64 8.69
N ILE A 33 -44.37 -22.73 8.42
CA ILE A 33 -44.47 -21.66 7.38
C ILE A 33 -43.99 -22.16 5.99
N ILE A 34 -43.65 -23.44 5.86
CA ILE A 34 -43.01 -24.00 4.66
C ILE A 34 -43.92 -24.02 3.41
N PRO A 35 -45.27 -24.15 3.44
CA PRO A 35 -46.03 -24.29 2.20
C PRO A 35 -46.34 -22.96 1.48
N ILE A 36 -46.12 -21.79 2.13
CA ILE A 36 -46.48 -20.48 1.54
C ILE A 36 -45.37 -19.96 0.60
N PHE A 37 -44.11 -20.32 0.85
CA PHE A 37 -42.98 -19.88 0.02
C PHE A 37 -42.87 -20.60 -1.34
N VAL A 38 -43.38 -21.83 -1.46
CA VAL A 38 -43.31 -22.59 -2.71
C VAL A 38 -44.30 -22.04 -3.76
N TRP A 39 -45.42 -21.45 -3.32
CA TRP A 39 -46.40 -20.88 -4.24
C TRP A 39 -45.97 -19.52 -4.80
N PHE A 40 -45.22 -18.72 -4.05
CA PHE A 40 -44.67 -17.45 -4.53
C PHE A 40 -43.57 -17.62 -5.59
N LEU A 41 -42.78 -18.70 -5.53
CA LEU A 41 -41.73 -18.99 -6.52
C LEU A 41 -42.29 -19.50 -7.86
N LEU A 42 -43.46 -20.13 -7.87
CA LEU A 42 -44.06 -20.67 -9.10
C LEU A 42 -44.90 -19.65 -9.88
N VAL A 43 -45.43 -18.61 -9.22
CA VAL A 43 -46.27 -17.58 -9.89
C VAL A 43 -45.43 -16.42 -10.47
N SER A 44 -44.20 -16.21 -10.03
CA SER A 44 -43.28 -15.22 -10.64
C SER A 44 -42.61 -15.71 -11.94
N SER A 45 -42.86 -16.94 -12.38
CA SER A 45 -42.19 -17.56 -13.53
C SER A 45 -42.87 -17.30 -14.88
N SER A 46 -44.01 -16.59 -14.93
CA SER A 46 -44.82 -16.42 -16.15
C SER A 46 -44.93 -14.98 -16.67
N ALA A 47 -44.14 -14.03 -16.16
CA ALA A 47 -44.13 -12.65 -16.65
C ALA A 47 -42.89 -12.35 -17.52
N VAL A 48 -42.84 -12.92 -18.73
CA VAL A 48 -41.88 -12.51 -19.76
C VAL A 48 -42.29 -11.12 -20.27
N HIS A 49 -41.62 -10.08 -19.80
CA HIS A 49 -41.68 -8.75 -20.41
C HIS A 49 -40.56 -8.65 -21.45
N PRO A 50 -40.82 -8.22 -22.70
CA PRO A 50 -39.75 -7.89 -23.61
C PRO A 50 -39.11 -6.58 -23.14
N ALA A 51 -37.88 -6.66 -22.65
CA ALA A 51 -37.07 -5.48 -22.39
C ALA A 51 -36.70 -4.84 -23.74
N TYR A 52 -37.32 -3.70 -24.06
CA TYR A 52 -36.81 -2.83 -25.12
C TYR A 52 -35.48 -2.24 -24.66
N ALA A 53 -34.38 -2.70 -25.25
CA ALA A 53 -33.08 -2.07 -25.11
C ALA A 53 -33.05 -0.79 -25.95
N THR A 54 -33.05 0.36 -25.30
CA THR A 54 -32.83 1.66 -25.94
C THR A 54 -31.34 1.81 -26.22
N GLU A 55 -30.97 1.83 -27.51
CA GLU A 55 -29.61 2.16 -27.95
C GLU A 55 -29.20 3.53 -27.42
N THR A 56 -28.18 3.57 -26.57
CA THR A 56 -27.42 4.79 -26.29
C THR A 56 -25.92 4.48 -26.30
N ALA A 57 -25.27 4.99 -27.34
CA ALA A 57 -23.87 5.41 -27.44
C ALA A 57 -22.76 4.44 -26.95
N GLY A 58 -22.23 3.66 -27.90
CA GLY A 58 -20.80 3.75 -28.21
C GLY A 58 -19.78 3.23 -27.20
N PHE A 59 -20.05 2.16 -26.44
CA PHE A 59 -18.96 1.33 -25.94
C PHE A 59 -18.53 0.37 -27.06
N ARG A 60 -17.34 0.58 -27.63
CA ARG A 60 -16.68 -0.48 -28.42
C ARG A 60 -16.56 -1.70 -27.50
N ALA A 61 -17.36 -2.72 -27.75
CA ALA A 61 -17.10 -4.04 -27.21
C ALA A 61 -15.72 -4.47 -27.74
N GLU A 62 -14.70 -4.37 -26.90
CA GLU A 62 -13.43 -5.01 -27.18
C GLU A 62 -13.73 -6.50 -27.32
N ASN A 63 -13.43 -7.06 -28.50
CA ASN A 63 -13.51 -8.49 -28.76
C ASN A 63 -12.54 -9.21 -27.82
N GLN A 64 -12.99 -9.55 -26.61
CA GLN A 64 -12.26 -10.42 -25.68
C GLN A 64 -12.41 -11.87 -26.15
N THR A 65 -11.82 -12.20 -27.29
CA THR A 65 -11.66 -13.59 -27.69
C THR A 65 -10.67 -14.21 -26.70
N PHE A 66 -11.17 -15.05 -25.79
CA PHE A 66 -10.31 -15.81 -24.89
C PHE A 66 -9.36 -16.67 -25.73
N ARG A 67 -8.04 -16.50 -25.53
CA ARG A 67 -6.98 -17.25 -26.22
C ARG A 67 -6.28 -18.15 -25.21
N PRO A 68 -6.78 -19.39 -24.98
CA PRO A 68 -6.28 -20.25 -23.91
C PRO A 68 -4.76 -20.49 -23.96
N GLY A 69 -4.20 -20.61 -25.18
CA GLY A 69 -2.76 -20.80 -25.37
C GLY A 69 -1.92 -19.60 -24.94
N GLU A 70 -2.36 -18.38 -25.25
CA GLU A 70 -1.65 -17.15 -24.87
C GLU A 70 -1.73 -16.91 -23.36
N GLU A 71 -2.90 -17.11 -22.75
CA GLU A 71 -3.09 -17.00 -21.31
C GLU A 71 -2.25 -18.03 -20.54
N LEU A 72 -2.19 -19.28 -21.01
CA LEU A 72 -1.33 -20.30 -20.39
C LEU A 72 0.16 -19.91 -20.47
N GLN A 73 0.63 -19.37 -21.59
CA GLN A 73 2.02 -18.90 -21.72
C GLN A 73 2.31 -17.72 -20.81
N LYS A 74 1.37 -16.77 -20.70
CA LYS A 74 1.44 -15.63 -19.80
C LYS A 74 1.53 -16.09 -18.33
N LEU A 75 0.70 -17.04 -17.91
CA LEU A 75 0.73 -17.60 -16.56
C LEU A 75 2.03 -18.35 -16.27
N LYS A 76 2.56 -19.13 -17.22
CA LYS A 76 3.88 -19.77 -17.10
C LYS A 76 4.99 -18.74 -16.91
N TYR A 77 4.96 -17.66 -17.69
CA TYR A 77 5.92 -16.56 -17.56
C TYR A 77 5.83 -15.90 -16.18
N ILE A 78 4.61 -15.60 -15.70
CA ILE A 78 4.37 -15.00 -14.38
C ILE A 78 4.95 -15.90 -13.29
N ARG A 79 4.62 -17.19 -13.28
CA ARG A 79 5.13 -18.14 -12.26
C ARG A 79 6.65 -18.22 -12.24
N ALA A 80 7.28 -18.29 -13.42
CA ALA A 80 8.73 -18.30 -13.55
C ALA A 80 9.38 -16.98 -13.10
N ARG A 81 8.68 -15.86 -13.26
CA ARG A 81 9.15 -14.55 -12.79
C ARG A 81 9.00 -14.41 -11.28
N LEU A 82 7.87 -14.81 -10.72
CA LEU A 82 7.59 -14.82 -9.28
C LEU A 82 8.61 -15.65 -8.51
N SER A 83 8.96 -16.85 -9.02
CA SER A 83 9.97 -17.70 -8.38
C SER A 83 11.37 -17.09 -8.36
N LYS A 84 11.66 -16.13 -9.24
CA LYS A 84 12.94 -15.42 -9.27
C LYS A 84 12.97 -14.21 -8.33
N ILE A 85 11.87 -13.45 -8.25
CA ILE A 85 11.81 -12.21 -7.45
C ILE A 85 11.50 -12.47 -5.98
N ASN A 86 10.61 -13.43 -5.68
CA ASN A 86 10.30 -13.81 -4.31
C ASN A 86 11.42 -14.73 -3.80
N LYS A 87 12.14 -14.25 -2.79
CA LYS A 87 13.24 -14.98 -2.17
C LYS A 87 12.72 -16.02 -1.19
N PRO A 88 13.44 -17.14 -0.97
CA PRO A 88 13.03 -18.14 -0.01
C PRO A 88 12.96 -17.53 1.40
N PRO A 89 11.79 -17.55 2.06
CA PRO A 89 11.65 -17.04 3.41
C PRO A 89 12.13 -18.05 4.45
N VAL A 90 12.66 -17.55 5.57
CA VAL A 90 12.83 -18.36 6.80
C VAL A 90 11.59 -18.33 7.69
N LYS A 91 10.76 -17.29 7.54
CA LYS A 91 9.47 -17.12 8.21
C LYS A 91 8.55 -16.35 7.29
N THR A 92 7.27 -16.70 7.25
CA THR A 92 6.22 -15.96 6.55
C THR A 92 5.18 -15.48 7.55
N ILE A 93 4.81 -14.21 7.46
CA ILE A 93 3.81 -13.55 8.31
C ILE A 93 2.62 -13.17 7.42
N GLN A 94 1.42 -13.52 7.86
CA GLN A 94 0.17 -13.12 7.21
C GLN A 94 -0.33 -11.85 7.87
N SER A 95 -0.42 -10.77 7.11
CA SER A 95 -0.91 -9.49 7.60
C SER A 95 -2.44 -9.44 7.55
N PRO A 96 -3.12 -8.78 8.51
CA PRO A 96 -4.57 -8.62 8.49
C PRO A 96 -5.14 -7.92 7.25
N ASP A 97 -4.33 -7.10 6.57
CA ASP A 97 -4.69 -6.41 5.31
C ASP A 97 -4.51 -7.29 4.06
N GLY A 98 -4.11 -8.55 4.22
CA GLY A 98 -3.88 -9.51 3.12
C GLY A 98 -2.47 -9.47 2.54
N ASP A 99 -1.60 -8.56 3.00
CA ASP A 99 -0.18 -8.62 2.65
C ASP A 99 0.47 -9.89 3.25
N VAL A 100 1.36 -10.50 2.46
CA VAL A 100 2.20 -11.61 2.92
C VAL A 100 3.62 -11.10 3.07
N ILE A 101 4.17 -11.16 4.28
CA ILE A 101 5.52 -10.70 4.56
C ILE A 101 6.45 -11.90 4.70
N ASP A 102 7.47 -11.95 3.86
CA ASP A 102 8.52 -12.95 3.87
C ASP A 102 9.76 -12.41 4.56
N CYS A 103 10.15 -13.04 5.67
CA CYS A 103 11.41 -12.76 6.34
C CYS A 103 12.52 -13.47 5.59
N VAL A 104 13.37 -12.69 4.91
CA VAL A 104 14.44 -13.19 4.05
C VAL A 104 15.78 -12.87 4.69
N LEU A 105 16.73 -13.81 4.62
CA LEU A 105 18.09 -13.58 5.12
C LEU A 105 18.70 -12.34 4.46
N LEU A 106 19.36 -11.49 5.27
CA LEU A 106 19.92 -10.21 4.83
C LEU A 106 20.74 -10.34 3.53
N HIS A 107 21.58 -11.37 3.43
CA HIS A 107 22.48 -11.62 2.30
C HIS A 107 21.81 -12.32 1.09
N GLN A 108 20.53 -12.68 1.19
CA GLN A 108 19.76 -13.36 0.13
C GLN A 108 18.68 -12.46 -0.48
N GLN A 109 18.57 -11.21 -0.01
CA GLN A 109 17.62 -10.23 -0.54
C GLN A 109 17.90 -9.92 -2.03
N PRO A 110 16.90 -9.39 -2.79
CA PRO A 110 17.01 -9.13 -4.22
C PRO A 110 18.23 -8.30 -4.66
N ALA A 111 18.72 -7.41 -3.80
CA ALA A 111 19.92 -6.59 -4.04
C ALA A 111 21.13 -7.42 -4.51
N PHE A 112 21.30 -8.62 -3.96
CA PHE A 112 22.45 -9.49 -4.19
C PHE A 112 22.36 -10.32 -5.48
N ASP A 113 21.24 -10.24 -6.21
CA ASP A 113 21.19 -10.71 -7.59
C ASP A 113 22.00 -9.81 -8.54
N HIS A 114 22.29 -8.57 -8.12
CA HIS A 114 23.10 -7.66 -8.91
C HIS A 114 24.57 -8.12 -8.93
N PRO A 115 25.20 -8.29 -10.12
CA PRO A 115 26.55 -8.84 -10.22
C PRO A 115 27.60 -8.09 -9.39
N GLN A 116 27.48 -6.77 -9.28
CA GLN A 116 28.43 -5.95 -8.52
C GLN A 116 28.21 -5.98 -7.00
N LEU A 117 27.06 -6.47 -6.53
CA LEU A 117 26.75 -6.58 -5.10
C LEU A 117 26.86 -8.01 -4.59
N LYS A 118 26.74 -9.00 -5.47
CA LYS A 118 26.80 -10.43 -5.12
C LYS A 118 28.04 -10.74 -4.27
N GLY A 119 27.83 -11.36 -3.11
CA GLY A 119 28.89 -11.74 -2.17
C GLY A 119 29.47 -10.60 -1.33
N LYS A 120 29.01 -9.35 -1.51
CA LYS A 120 29.41 -8.23 -0.66
C LYS A 120 28.58 -8.21 0.62
N LYS A 121 29.20 -7.80 1.73
CA LYS A 121 28.47 -7.47 2.96
C LYS A 121 27.94 -6.03 2.86
N PRO A 122 26.72 -5.75 3.34
CA PRO A 122 26.27 -4.37 3.53
C PRO A 122 27.26 -3.60 4.40
N LEU A 123 27.45 -2.32 4.10
CA LEU A 123 28.16 -1.40 4.99
C LEU A 123 27.32 -1.17 6.25
N ASP A 124 27.98 -0.90 7.36
CA ASP A 124 27.29 -0.44 8.56
C ASP A 124 26.63 0.92 8.27
N PRO A 125 25.38 1.13 8.73
CA PRO A 125 24.69 2.38 8.49
C PRO A 125 25.42 3.54 9.19
N PRO A 126 25.46 4.75 8.59
CA PRO A 126 26.07 5.91 9.22
C PRO A 126 25.37 6.26 10.55
N GLU A 127 26.11 6.80 11.51
CA GLU A 127 25.55 7.22 12.80
C GLU A 127 24.44 8.25 12.55
N ARG A 128 23.27 8.03 13.16
CA ARG A 128 22.13 8.94 13.03
C ARG A 128 22.51 10.30 13.63
N PRO A 129 22.31 11.43 12.90
CA PRO A 129 22.59 12.76 13.42
C PRO A 129 21.87 13.05 14.74
N LYS A 130 22.62 13.56 15.73
CA LYS A 130 22.11 14.01 17.04
C LYS A 130 21.68 15.47 16.93
N GLY A 131 20.47 15.83 17.35
CA GLY A 131 20.10 17.25 17.35
C GLY A 131 18.64 17.65 17.54
N HIS A 132 17.66 16.75 17.49
CA HIS A 132 16.25 17.12 17.71
C HIS A 132 15.63 16.23 18.78
N SER A 133 14.77 16.84 19.61
CA SER A 133 14.16 16.27 20.80
C SER A 133 13.76 14.80 20.58
N HIS A 134 14.05 13.98 21.58
CA HIS A 134 13.47 12.64 21.74
C HIS A 134 11.96 12.77 22.01
N HIS A 135 11.18 13.39 21.10
CA HIS A 135 9.95 12.71 20.78
C HIS A 135 10.43 11.36 20.27
N ARG A 136 10.42 10.36 21.17
CA ARG A 136 10.40 8.94 20.79
C ARG A 136 9.51 8.97 19.56
N MET A 137 10.06 8.67 18.39
CA MET A 137 9.24 8.09 17.35
C MET A 137 8.65 6.91 18.08
N ILE A 138 7.43 7.08 18.60
CA ILE A 138 6.57 5.96 18.86
C ILE A 138 6.68 5.25 17.53
N THR A 139 7.28 4.06 17.56
CA THR A 139 7.24 3.17 16.41
C THR A 139 5.77 2.81 16.35
N GLU A 140 4.95 3.75 15.87
CA GLU A 140 3.57 3.52 15.58
C GLU A 140 3.67 2.45 14.51
N ASN A 141 3.13 1.28 14.83
CA ASN A 141 3.08 0.17 13.91
C ASN A 141 2.11 0.58 12.80
N PHE A 142 2.59 1.42 11.88
CA PHE A 142 1.83 1.89 10.72
C PHE A 142 1.76 0.80 9.64
N GLN A 143 2.30 -0.39 9.90
CA GLN A 143 2.18 -1.57 9.05
C GLN A 143 1.55 -2.71 9.87
N LEU A 144 0.37 -3.15 9.43
CA LEU A 144 -0.49 -4.07 10.19
C LEU A 144 0.15 -5.45 10.44
N TRP A 145 1.07 -5.88 9.57
CA TRP A 145 1.79 -7.14 9.73
C TRP A 145 2.58 -7.24 11.04
N SER A 146 2.93 -6.10 11.65
CA SER A 146 3.65 -6.01 12.93
C SER A 146 2.76 -5.65 14.12
N ALA A 147 1.47 -5.37 13.88
CA ALA A 147 0.56 -4.84 14.90
C ALA A 147 0.28 -5.82 16.05
N SER A 148 0.33 -7.13 15.79
CA SER A 148 0.18 -8.20 16.79
C SER A 148 1.46 -8.50 17.58
N GLY A 149 2.55 -7.76 17.33
CA GLY A 149 3.87 -8.06 17.88
C GLY A 149 4.69 -9.06 17.05
N GLU A 150 4.17 -9.48 15.89
CA GLU A 150 4.92 -10.27 14.93
C GLU A 150 6.16 -9.50 14.42
N SER A 151 7.29 -10.21 14.34
CA SER A 151 8.54 -9.67 13.83
C SER A 151 9.33 -10.70 13.04
N CYS A 152 10.22 -10.20 12.19
CA CYS A 152 11.20 -11.05 11.52
C CYS A 152 12.35 -11.43 12.48
N PRO A 153 12.89 -12.66 12.40
CA PRO A 153 14.04 -13.08 13.20
C PRO A 153 15.27 -12.22 12.96
N GLU A 154 16.19 -12.19 13.91
CA GLU A 154 17.47 -11.51 13.75
C GLU A 154 18.25 -12.02 12.52
N GLY A 155 18.94 -11.12 11.81
CA GLY A 155 19.65 -11.44 10.57
C GLY A 155 18.77 -11.54 9.33
N THR A 156 17.48 -11.22 9.44
CA THR A 156 16.52 -11.22 8.32
C THR A 156 15.87 -9.85 8.13
N ILE A 157 15.32 -9.62 6.94
CA ILE A 157 14.54 -8.43 6.60
C ILE A 157 13.13 -8.83 6.13
N PRO A 158 12.09 -8.05 6.47
CA PRO A 158 10.75 -8.27 5.96
C PRO A 158 10.65 -7.79 4.51
N ILE A 159 10.19 -8.67 3.61
CA ILE A 159 9.91 -8.35 2.22
C ILE A 159 8.44 -8.66 1.93
N ARG A 160 7.69 -7.69 1.42
CA ARG A 160 6.31 -7.97 0.95
C ARG A 160 6.37 -8.88 -0.27
N ARG A 161 5.75 -10.05 -0.19
CA ARG A 161 5.68 -11.01 -1.28
C ARG A 161 4.96 -10.40 -2.48
N THR A 162 5.53 -10.54 -3.66
CA THR A 162 4.84 -10.22 -4.91
C THR A 162 3.93 -11.38 -5.29
N THR A 163 2.66 -11.10 -5.57
CA THR A 163 1.66 -12.07 -5.97
C THR A 163 1.44 -12.10 -7.48
N GLU A 164 0.78 -13.14 -7.97
CA GLU A 164 0.30 -13.20 -9.36
C GLU A 164 -0.63 -12.02 -9.68
N GLN A 165 -1.50 -11.65 -8.74
CA GLN A 165 -2.39 -10.51 -8.91
C GLN A 165 -1.64 -9.19 -9.05
N ASP A 166 -0.53 -8.99 -8.32
CA ASP A 166 0.32 -7.80 -8.49
C ASP A 166 0.89 -7.71 -9.90
N MET A 167 1.34 -8.85 -10.46
CA MET A 167 1.87 -8.90 -11.82
C MET A 167 0.79 -8.67 -12.89
N LEU A 168 -0.44 -9.16 -12.64
CA LEU A 168 -1.57 -9.01 -13.56
C LEU A 168 -2.16 -7.59 -13.56
N ARG A 169 -2.07 -6.86 -12.43
CA ARG A 169 -2.48 -5.45 -12.34
C ARG A 169 -1.55 -4.51 -13.10
N ALA A 170 -0.29 -4.90 -13.25
CA ALA A 170 0.69 -4.07 -13.92
C ALA A 170 0.38 -3.93 -15.41
N SER A 171 0.57 -2.71 -15.94
CA SER A 171 0.43 -2.41 -17.37
C SER A 171 1.26 -3.31 -18.29
N SER A 172 2.34 -3.91 -17.77
CA SER A 172 3.09 -4.95 -18.48
C SER A 172 3.82 -5.87 -17.51
N VAL A 173 3.44 -7.15 -17.53
CA VAL A 173 4.11 -8.24 -16.79
C VAL A 173 5.63 -8.27 -17.08
N ARG A 174 6.04 -7.98 -18.32
CA ARG A 174 7.45 -7.95 -18.73
C ARG A 174 8.21 -6.77 -18.14
N LYS A 175 7.54 -5.64 -17.92
CA LYS A 175 8.12 -4.41 -17.37
C LYS A 175 7.94 -4.27 -15.85
N PHE A 176 7.15 -5.14 -15.22
CA PHE A 176 6.98 -5.18 -13.78
C PHE A 176 8.33 -5.20 -13.04
N GLY A 177 8.49 -4.35 -12.03
CA GLY A 177 9.73 -4.28 -11.27
C GLY A 177 10.88 -3.53 -11.97
N ARG A 178 10.67 -2.96 -13.18
CA ARG A 178 11.74 -2.31 -13.96
C ARG A 178 11.55 -0.80 -14.02
N LYS A 179 12.66 -0.07 -13.91
CA LYS A 179 12.69 1.36 -14.25
C LYS A 179 12.32 1.51 -15.73
N VAL A 180 11.28 2.29 -16.01
CA VAL A 180 10.88 2.57 -17.40
C VAL A 180 11.95 3.46 -18.02
N ALA A 181 12.69 2.93 -18.99
CA ALA A 181 13.62 3.71 -19.80
C ALA A 181 12.82 4.62 -20.76
N ARG A 182 12.16 5.65 -20.22
CA ARG A 182 11.76 6.80 -21.03
C ARG A 182 13.00 7.65 -21.23
N HIS A 183 13.16 8.20 -22.43
CA HIS A 183 14.03 9.36 -22.60
C HIS A 183 13.58 10.38 -21.56
N VAL A 184 14.49 10.83 -20.70
CA VAL A 184 14.20 11.93 -19.77
C VAL A 184 13.76 13.08 -20.65
N ARG A 185 12.45 13.37 -20.70
CA ARG A 185 11.96 14.59 -21.31
C ARG A 185 12.53 15.70 -20.46
N ARG A 186 13.54 16.39 -21.00
CA ARG A 186 14.14 17.60 -20.42
C ARG A 186 13.20 18.82 -20.48
N ASP A 187 11.99 18.62 -20.99
CA ASP A 187 10.97 19.65 -21.05
C ASP A 187 10.22 19.70 -19.72
N THR A 188 10.31 20.85 -19.06
CA THR A 188 9.58 21.27 -17.85
C THR A 188 8.08 21.48 -18.10
N SER A 189 7.54 21.18 -19.29
CA SER A 189 6.10 21.29 -19.53
C SER A 189 5.33 20.37 -18.57
N SER A 190 4.75 21.00 -17.55
CA SER A 190 4.00 20.43 -16.42
C SER A 190 2.68 19.77 -16.82
N ASN A 191 2.51 19.36 -18.06
CA ASN A 191 1.21 19.02 -18.65
C ASN A 191 0.70 17.62 -18.25
N GLY A 192 0.94 17.18 -17.02
CA GLY A 192 0.38 15.91 -16.54
C GLY A 192 0.51 15.61 -15.04
N HIS A 193 1.03 16.53 -14.23
CA HIS A 193 1.16 16.32 -12.78
C HIS A 193 0.72 17.57 -12.00
N GLU A 194 -0.42 17.50 -11.33
CA GLU A 194 -0.79 18.45 -10.29
C GLU A 194 0.04 18.18 -9.04
N HIS A 195 0.85 19.15 -8.60
CA HIS A 195 1.71 18.99 -7.44
C HIS A 195 1.87 20.30 -6.66
N ALA A 196 2.17 20.17 -5.37
CA ALA A 196 2.67 21.23 -4.52
C ALA A 196 4.07 20.84 -4.05
N VAL A 197 5.02 21.77 -4.13
CA VAL A 197 6.41 21.55 -3.76
C VAL A 197 6.92 22.65 -2.83
N GLY A 198 7.53 22.24 -1.72
CA GLY A 198 8.37 23.11 -0.90
C GLY A 198 9.81 22.60 -0.99
N TYR A 199 10.77 23.50 -1.21
CA TYR A 199 12.18 23.12 -1.32
C TYR A 199 13.08 24.18 -0.70
N VAL A 200 14.29 23.76 -0.36
CA VAL A 200 15.37 24.62 0.09
C VAL A 200 16.62 24.33 -0.75
N SER A 201 17.35 25.37 -1.11
CA SER A 201 18.57 25.28 -1.91
C SER A 201 19.57 26.37 -1.48
N GLY A 202 20.82 26.30 -1.95
CA GLY A 202 21.84 27.32 -1.73
C GLY A 202 22.99 26.91 -0.80
N ASP A 203 22.75 25.94 0.08
CA ASP A 203 23.77 25.41 1.00
C ASP A 203 24.01 23.91 0.80
N GLN A 204 25.00 23.38 1.52
CA GLN A 204 25.29 21.95 1.56
C GLN A 204 24.43 21.25 2.63
N TYR A 205 23.52 20.39 2.19
CA TYR A 205 22.65 19.60 3.07
C TYR A 205 23.09 18.14 3.09
N TYR A 206 23.23 17.56 4.28
CA TYR A 206 23.62 16.14 4.47
C TYR A 206 22.43 15.21 4.68
N GLY A 207 21.20 15.75 4.71
CA GLY A 207 20.00 14.99 4.95
C GLY A 207 18.75 15.85 5.07
N ALA A 208 17.61 15.19 5.19
CA ALA A 208 16.31 15.81 5.38
C ALA A 208 15.43 14.93 6.27
N LYS A 209 14.59 15.57 7.09
CA LYS A 209 13.52 14.92 7.86
C LYS A 209 12.19 15.55 7.49
N ALA A 210 11.16 14.75 7.25
CA ALA A 210 9.80 15.25 7.06
C ALA A 210 8.81 14.36 7.80
N SER A 211 7.73 14.97 8.27
CA SER A 211 6.50 14.29 8.65
C SER A 211 5.53 14.41 7.48
N ILE A 212 5.04 13.28 6.97
CA ILE A 212 4.19 13.21 5.79
C ILE A 212 2.86 12.60 6.18
N ASN A 213 1.78 13.34 5.97
CA ASN A 213 0.44 12.85 6.22
C ASN A 213 0.05 11.76 5.21
N VAL A 214 -0.53 10.67 5.71
CA VAL A 214 -0.82 9.46 4.91
C VAL A 214 -2.26 9.50 4.46
N TRP A 215 -2.50 9.55 3.14
CA TRP A 215 -3.84 9.50 2.56
C TRP A 215 -4.02 8.29 1.66
N ALA A 216 -5.28 7.87 1.49
CA ALA A 216 -5.67 6.88 0.48
C ALA A 216 -6.61 7.51 -0.56
N PRO A 217 -6.12 8.47 -1.38
CA PRO A 217 -6.94 9.09 -2.42
C PRO A 217 -7.40 8.05 -3.45
N ARG A 218 -8.62 8.25 -3.97
CA ARG A 218 -9.13 7.47 -5.09
C ARG A 218 -8.56 8.04 -6.39
N VAL A 219 -7.93 7.19 -7.19
CA VAL A 219 -7.48 7.54 -8.54
C VAL A 219 -8.58 7.20 -9.55
N SER A 220 -8.80 8.05 -10.55
CA SER A 220 -9.97 7.95 -11.43
C SER A 220 -9.77 6.95 -12.57
N ASN A 221 -8.51 6.70 -12.97
CA ASN A 221 -8.15 5.73 -14.00
C ASN A 221 -6.84 4.98 -13.67
N GLN A 222 -6.57 3.91 -14.42
CA GLN A 222 -5.38 3.04 -14.22
C GLN A 222 -4.03 3.69 -14.55
N TYR A 223 -4.02 4.92 -15.08
CA TYR A 223 -2.83 5.68 -15.42
C TYR A 223 -2.56 6.83 -14.42
N GLU A 224 -3.45 7.02 -13.45
CA GLU A 224 -3.31 8.01 -12.39
C GLU A 224 -2.76 7.35 -11.12
N PHE A 225 -1.86 8.07 -10.45
CA PHE A 225 -1.43 7.74 -9.10
C PHE A 225 -1.28 9.04 -8.31
N SER A 226 -1.39 8.95 -6.99
CA SER A 226 -1.03 10.04 -6.08
C SER A 226 0.16 9.61 -5.24
N LEU A 227 0.99 10.57 -4.85
CA LEU A 227 2.09 10.33 -3.93
C LEU A 227 2.34 11.54 -3.05
N SER A 228 3.05 11.29 -1.95
CA SER A 228 3.68 12.35 -1.14
C SER A 228 5.04 11.86 -0.70
N GLN A 229 6.07 12.66 -0.93
CA GLN A 229 7.46 12.22 -0.78
C GLN A 229 8.40 13.38 -0.48
N MET A 230 9.58 13.04 0.05
CA MET A 230 10.75 13.91 0.12
C MET A 230 11.78 13.48 -0.91
N TRP A 231 12.54 14.45 -1.42
CA TRP A 231 13.68 14.25 -2.29
C TRP A 231 14.93 14.90 -1.71
N VAL A 232 16.05 14.19 -1.69
CA VAL A 232 17.38 14.76 -1.48
C VAL A 232 18.14 14.64 -2.79
N ILE A 233 18.59 15.78 -3.32
CA ILE A 233 19.18 15.89 -4.65
C ILE A 233 20.64 16.31 -4.51
N SER A 234 21.52 15.70 -5.31
CA SER A 234 22.92 16.05 -5.45
C SER A 234 23.32 16.07 -6.92
N GLY A 235 24.24 16.95 -7.28
CA GLY A 235 24.71 17.13 -8.67
C GLY A 235 23.85 18.13 -9.45
N SER A 236 24.06 18.15 -10.77
CA SER A 236 23.36 19.02 -11.72
C SER A 236 22.32 18.26 -12.53
N PHE A 237 21.30 18.96 -13.06
CA PHE A 237 20.29 18.38 -13.96
C PHE A 237 20.85 17.98 -15.36
N GLY A 238 22.17 17.95 -15.53
CA GLY A 238 22.88 17.42 -16.69
C GLY A 238 23.13 15.92 -16.55
N ASP A 239 24.35 15.56 -16.18
CA ASP A 239 24.85 14.18 -16.27
C ASP A 239 25.15 13.52 -14.90
N ASP A 240 25.16 14.30 -13.81
CA ASP A 240 25.55 13.85 -12.47
C ASP A 240 24.41 13.92 -11.43
N LEU A 241 23.16 14.03 -11.89
CA LEU A 241 21.97 14.06 -11.04
C LEU A 241 21.83 12.76 -10.24
N ASN A 242 21.85 12.88 -8.91
CA ASN A 242 21.57 11.81 -7.98
C ASN A 242 20.41 12.22 -7.08
N THR A 243 19.39 11.36 -6.96
CA THR A 243 18.24 11.59 -6.09
C THR A 243 18.04 10.42 -5.12
N ILE A 244 17.68 10.76 -3.88
CA ILE A 244 17.11 9.83 -2.91
C ILE A 244 15.67 10.28 -2.68
N GLU A 245 14.74 9.37 -2.90
CA GLU A 245 13.30 9.65 -2.82
C GLU A 245 12.64 8.69 -1.84
N ALA A 246 11.81 9.22 -0.94
CA ALA A 246 11.13 8.41 0.07
C ALA A 246 9.76 9.02 0.41
N GLY A 247 8.73 8.18 0.48
CA GLY A 247 7.36 8.61 0.66
C GLY A 247 6.35 7.47 0.57
N TRP A 248 5.08 7.82 0.40
CA TRP A 248 3.99 6.89 0.09
C TRP A 248 3.39 7.19 -1.29
N GLN A 249 2.77 6.19 -1.91
CA GLN A 249 2.06 6.34 -3.18
C GLN A 249 0.84 5.41 -3.28
N THR A 250 -0.12 5.76 -4.14
CA THR A 250 -1.34 4.97 -4.45
C THR A 250 -1.37 4.43 -5.88
N ASP A 251 -0.24 3.93 -6.41
CA ASP A 251 -0.20 3.27 -7.73
C ASP A 251 -0.52 1.77 -7.68
N ALA A 252 -0.28 1.12 -6.53
CA ALA A 252 -0.41 -0.34 -6.36
C ALA A 252 0.30 -1.17 -7.44
N TYR A 253 1.46 -0.71 -7.92
CA TYR A 253 2.31 -1.35 -8.94
C TYR A 253 1.74 -1.38 -10.36
N GLN A 254 0.74 -0.56 -10.68
CA GLN A 254 0.12 -0.49 -12.00
C GLN A 254 1.06 0.13 -13.05
N THR A 255 1.69 1.25 -12.69
CA THR A 255 2.51 2.05 -13.62
C THR A 255 3.94 2.28 -13.11
N THR A 256 4.14 2.29 -11.79
CA THR A 256 5.40 2.68 -11.15
C THR A 256 6.23 1.42 -10.84
N GLY A 257 7.16 1.11 -11.74
CA GLY A 257 7.82 -0.20 -11.75
C GLY A 257 8.95 -0.40 -10.73
N CYS A 258 9.58 0.64 -10.17
CA CYS A 258 10.80 0.49 -9.38
C CYS A 258 10.86 1.51 -8.23
N TYR A 259 10.18 1.21 -7.13
CA TYR A 259 10.14 2.07 -5.93
C TYR A 259 10.34 1.30 -4.61
N ASN A 260 10.72 0.02 -4.69
CA ASN A 260 10.93 -0.87 -3.55
C ASN A 260 12.09 -1.84 -3.84
N LEU A 261 12.20 -2.93 -3.07
CA LEU A 261 13.26 -3.95 -3.23
C LEU A 261 13.26 -4.67 -4.59
N LEU A 262 12.28 -4.43 -5.46
CA LEU A 262 12.33 -4.86 -6.86
C LEU A 262 13.36 -4.06 -7.68
N CYS A 263 13.76 -2.88 -7.19
CA CYS A 263 14.88 -2.13 -7.73
C CYS A 263 16.20 -2.82 -7.47
N SER A 264 16.97 -2.99 -8.53
CA SER A 264 18.32 -3.52 -8.41
C SER A 264 19.21 -2.51 -7.67
N GLY A 265 20.08 -3.01 -6.79
CA GLY A 265 21.11 -2.21 -6.14
C GLY A 265 20.77 -1.69 -4.74
N PHE A 266 19.50 -1.72 -4.33
CA PHE A 266 19.09 -1.23 -3.01
C PHE A 266 19.16 -2.33 -1.95
N VAL A 267 19.92 -2.10 -0.88
CA VAL A 267 20.09 -3.04 0.24
C VAL A 267 19.32 -2.54 1.46
N GLN A 268 18.32 -3.31 1.88
CA GLN A 268 17.63 -3.07 3.15
C GLN A 268 18.34 -3.80 4.29
N THR A 269 18.49 -3.12 5.43
CA THR A 269 19.11 -3.66 6.65
C THR A 269 18.18 -3.67 7.86
N ASN A 270 17.08 -2.91 7.79
CA ASN A 270 16.11 -2.82 8.87
C ASN A 270 15.11 -4.00 8.84
N SER A 271 14.86 -4.60 10.00
CA SER A 271 13.95 -5.76 10.16
C SER A 271 12.53 -5.40 10.61
N ARG A 272 12.23 -4.11 10.82
CA ARG A 272 10.97 -3.61 11.39
C ARG A 272 10.01 -3.03 10.35
N ILE A 273 10.49 -2.68 9.17
CA ILE A 273 9.70 -2.02 8.12
C ILE A 273 9.79 -2.83 6.83
N ALA A 274 8.65 -3.24 6.28
CA ALA A 274 8.57 -3.87 4.97
C ALA A 274 8.35 -2.80 3.89
N ILE A 275 9.38 -2.50 3.08
CA ILE A 275 9.25 -1.48 2.02
C ILE A 275 8.23 -1.95 0.97
N GLY A 276 7.25 -1.10 0.69
CA GLY A 276 6.17 -1.39 -0.26
C GLY A 276 4.96 -2.13 0.32
N ALA A 277 4.96 -2.47 1.62
CA ALA A 277 3.76 -2.92 2.32
C ALA A 277 2.83 -1.74 2.63
N ALA A 278 1.54 -2.04 2.80
CA ALA A 278 0.51 -1.03 3.06
C ALA A 278 0.78 -0.25 4.37
N ILE A 279 0.34 1.01 4.36
CA ILE A 279 0.38 1.89 5.55
C ILE A 279 -1.05 2.01 6.08
N SER A 280 -1.22 1.83 7.39
CA SER A 280 -2.51 1.91 8.07
C SER A 280 -2.32 2.38 9.52
N PRO A 281 -3.22 3.22 10.05
CA PRO A 281 -4.39 3.81 9.39
C PRO A 281 -4.03 4.94 8.41
N THR A 282 -5.00 5.35 7.59
CA THR A 282 -4.90 6.50 6.67
C THR A 282 -5.77 7.66 7.16
N SER A 283 -5.36 8.89 6.85
CA SER A 283 -6.08 10.12 7.17
C SER A 283 -7.39 10.24 6.39
N SER A 284 -8.34 10.96 7.00
CA SER A 284 -9.63 11.28 6.37
C SER A 284 -10.08 12.72 6.66
N TYR A 285 -10.88 13.29 5.77
CA TYR A 285 -11.46 14.62 5.98
C TYR A 285 -12.36 14.62 7.23
N ASN A 286 -12.17 15.60 8.11
CA ASN A 286 -12.88 15.72 9.39
C ASN A 286 -12.73 14.49 10.31
N GLY A 287 -11.70 13.66 10.09
CA GLY A 287 -11.41 12.48 10.89
C GLY A 287 -9.99 12.46 11.42
N GLY A 288 -9.51 11.27 11.79
CA GLY A 288 -8.14 11.08 12.25
C GLY A 288 -7.11 11.50 11.20
N GLN A 289 -6.02 12.11 11.66
CA GLN A 289 -4.86 12.47 10.84
C GLN A 289 -3.69 11.61 11.29
N PHE A 290 -3.02 10.96 10.35
CA PHE A 290 -1.92 10.05 10.62
C PHE A 290 -0.73 10.40 9.74
N ASP A 291 0.44 10.54 10.35
CA ASP A 291 1.67 10.92 9.68
C ASP A 291 2.72 9.81 9.78
N ILE A 292 3.53 9.68 8.73
CA ILE A 292 4.79 8.95 8.79
C ILE A 292 5.94 9.94 8.86
N SER A 293 6.94 9.65 9.68
CA SER A 293 8.16 10.45 9.73
C SER A 293 9.29 9.73 8.99
N ILE A 294 9.87 10.40 8.00
CA ILE A 294 10.98 9.90 7.18
C ILE A 294 12.23 10.72 7.51
N LEU A 295 13.38 10.05 7.54
CA LEU A 295 14.70 10.68 7.67
C LEU A 295 15.63 10.09 6.60
N VAL A 296 16.26 10.96 5.82
CA VAL A 296 17.35 10.63 4.90
C VAL A 296 18.60 11.35 5.39
N TRP A 297 19.73 10.65 5.45
CA TRP A 297 21.03 11.23 5.85
C TRP A 297 22.19 10.46 5.23
N LYS A 298 23.35 11.12 5.20
CA LYS A 298 24.65 10.57 4.80
C LYS A 298 25.71 10.95 5.83
#